data_AF-A0A2M7RDT7-F1
#
_entry.id   AF-A0A2M7RDT7-F1
#
_cell.length_a   1.000
_cell.length_b   1.000
_cell.length_c   1.000
_cell.angle_alpha   90.00
_cell.angle_beta   90.00
_cell.angle_gamma   90.00
#
_symmetry.space_group_name_H-M   'P 1'
#
loop_
_entity.id
_entity.type
_entity.pdbx_description
1 polymer ?
#
loop_
_entity_poly.entity_id
_entity_poly.type
_entity_poly.pdbx_seq_one_letter_code
_entity_poly.pdbx_strand_id
1 'polypeptide(L)'
;IANFTNSFTKYFNAKYKRIGPLFEGVFKAVFVESDDQLIHLSRYIHINPVASSVINRDQLLDYKWSSYSAYLAINKENKIVLDKETVLSFFKTSKQYEEFVLDQIDYGKKYEKIKHLILE
;
A
#
# COMPACT_ATOMS: atom_id res chain seq x y z
N ILE A 1 2.30 -9.97 -14.35
CA ILE A 1 1.04 -9.25 -13.99
C ILE A 1 -0.14 -9.55 -14.92
N ALA A 2 0.05 -9.65 -16.25
CA ALA A 2 -1.04 -9.88 -17.22
C ALA A 2 -1.91 -11.12 -16.94
N ASN A 3 -1.32 -12.25 -16.55
CA ASN A 3 -2.09 -13.45 -16.24
C ASN A 3 -3.04 -13.24 -15.05
N PHE A 4 -2.59 -12.53 -14.01
CA PHE A 4 -3.39 -12.20 -12.84
C PHE A 4 -4.55 -11.25 -13.19
N THR A 5 -4.27 -10.15 -13.90
CA THR A 5 -5.32 -9.19 -14.27
C THR A 5 -6.34 -9.82 -15.20
N ASN A 6 -5.91 -10.66 -16.15
CA ASN A 6 -6.81 -11.37 -17.07
C ASN A 6 -7.68 -12.41 -16.36
N SER A 7 -7.08 -13.25 -15.50
CA SER A 7 -7.84 -14.27 -14.77
C SER A 7 -8.85 -13.65 -13.81
N PHE A 8 -8.45 -12.60 -13.10
CA PHE A 8 -9.34 -11.88 -12.19
C PHE A 8 -10.46 -11.14 -12.93
N THR A 9 -10.16 -10.48 -14.06
CA THR A 9 -11.18 -9.83 -14.89
C THR A 9 -12.22 -10.84 -15.39
N LYS A 10 -11.77 -12.00 -15.89
CA LYS A 10 -12.68 -13.07 -16.33
C LYS A 10 -13.56 -13.58 -15.20
N TYR A 11 -12.96 -13.87 -14.03
CA TYR A 11 -13.69 -14.30 -12.84
C TYR A 11 -14.75 -13.27 -12.42
N PHE A 12 -14.35 -12.00 -12.28
CA PHE A 12 -15.22 -10.93 -11.81
C PHE A 12 -16.38 -10.69 -12.79
N ASN A 13 -16.08 -10.60 -14.09
CA ASN A 13 -17.10 -10.41 -15.13
C ASN A 13 -18.09 -11.59 -15.17
N ALA A 14 -17.62 -12.83 -15.04
CA ALA A 14 -18.50 -14.00 -14.98
C ALA A 14 -19.40 -13.98 -13.73
N LYS A 15 -18.84 -13.66 -12.56
CA LYS A 15 -19.58 -13.61 -11.29
C LYS A 15 -20.67 -12.53 -11.27
N TYR A 16 -20.35 -11.34 -11.78
CA TYR A 16 -21.24 -10.17 -11.73
C TYR A 16 -21.95 -9.88 -13.05
N LYS A 17 -21.87 -10.81 -14.02
CA LYS A 17 -22.49 -10.70 -15.36
C LYS A 17 -22.14 -9.37 -16.07
N ARG A 18 -20.90 -8.92 -15.92
CA ARG A 18 -20.40 -7.67 -16.50
C ARG A 18 -19.62 -7.96 -17.79
N ILE A 19 -19.55 -6.98 -18.69
CA ILE A 19 -18.78 -7.05 -19.94
C ILE A 19 -17.75 -5.91 -19.93
N GLY A 20 -16.58 -6.17 -20.51
CA GLY A 20 -15.54 -5.16 -20.70
C GLY A 20 -14.40 -5.19 -19.66
N PRO A 21 -13.43 -4.26 -19.80
CA PRO A 21 -12.21 -4.23 -19.01
C PRO A 21 -12.50 -3.85 -17.54
N LEU A 22 -11.84 -4.54 -16.60
CA LEU A 22 -11.97 -4.26 -15.15
C LEU A 22 -10.91 -3.29 -14.63
N PHE A 23 -9.68 -3.39 -15.14
CA PHE A 23 -8.55 -2.56 -14.71
C PHE A 23 -8.39 -1.33 -15.61
N GLU A 24 -8.02 -0.20 -15.03
CA GLU A 24 -7.81 1.07 -15.71
C GLU A 24 -6.38 1.15 -16.26
N GLY A 25 -6.15 0.51 -17.42
CA GLY A 25 -4.87 0.54 -18.13
C GLY A 25 -3.86 -0.54 -17.74
N VAL A 26 -2.63 -0.38 -18.22
CA VAL A 26 -1.53 -1.32 -17.97
C VAL A 26 -0.88 -1.05 -16.61
N PHE A 27 -0.50 -2.12 -15.94
CA PHE A 27 0.27 -2.03 -14.70
C PHE A 27 1.64 -1.37 -14.95
N LYS A 28 2.00 -0.41 -14.11
CA LYS A 28 3.29 0.28 -14.15
C LYS A 28 4.26 -0.37 -13.17
N ALA A 29 5.53 -0.50 -13.57
CA ALA A 29 6.59 -1.03 -12.72
C ALA A 29 7.80 -0.09 -12.77
N VAL A 30 8.43 0.11 -11.61
CA VAL A 30 9.65 0.89 -11.44
C VAL A 30 10.61 0.04 -10.64
N PHE A 31 11.87 -0.02 -11.06
CA PHE A 31 12.90 -0.76 -10.35
C PHE A 31 13.26 -0.02 -9.05
N VAL A 32 13.50 -0.77 -7.98
CA VAL A 32 13.97 -0.22 -6.71
C VAL A 32 15.49 -0.31 -6.72
N GLU A 33 16.14 0.84 -6.82
CA GLU A 33 17.58 0.99 -7.03
C GLU A 33 18.36 1.18 -5.72
N SER A 34 17.69 1.53 -4.63
CA SER A 34 18.33 1.76 -3.34
C SER A 34 17.49 1.32 -2.15
N ASP A 35 18.18 1.09 -1.03
CA ASP A 35 17.57 0.78 0.26
C ASP A 35 16.68 1.93 0.75
N ASP A 36 17.11 3.18 0.55
CA ASP A 36 16.30 4.36 0.86
C ASP A 36 14.99 4.36 0.07
N GLN A 37 15.05 4.07 -1.24
CA GLN A 37 13.85 3.96 -2.06
C GLN A 37 12.93 2.83 -1.56
N LEU A 38 13.49 1.69 -1.15
CA LEU A 38 12.74 0.56 -0.59
C LEU A 38 11.98 0.95 0.67
N ILE A 39 12.65 1.53 1.67
CA ILE A 39 12.00 1.90 2.94
C ILE A 39 10.95 2.99 2.74
N HIS A 40 11.22 3.97 1.86
CA HIS A 40 10.25 5.02 1.54
C HIS A 40 9.06 4.50 0.71
N LEU A 41 9.27 3.52 -0.17
CA LEU A 41 8.19 2.84 -0.88
C LEU A 41 7.28 2.09 0.09
N SER A 42 7.85 1.37 1.07
CA SER A 42 7.07 0.69 2.10
C SER A 42 6.22 1.68 2.90
N ARG A 43 6.81 2.81 3.31
CA ARG A 43 6.09 3.92 3.94
C ARG A 43 4.94 4.43 3.08
N TYR A 44 5.20 4.72 1.80
CA TYR A 44 4.19 5.20 0.87
C TYR A 44 2.99 4.25 0.79
N ILE A 45 3.24 2.96 0.63
CA ILE A 45 2.18 1.93 0.53
C ILE A 45 1.29 1.93 1.77
N HIS A 46 1.88 1.98 2.98
CA HIS A 46 1.08 1.92 4.20
C HIS A 46 0.32 3.21 4.49
N ILE A 47 0.87 4.38 4.16
CA ILE A 47 0.18 5.66 4.37
C ILE A 47 -0.92 5.89 3.34
N ASN A 48 -0.83 5.29 2.15
CA ASN A 48 -1.72 5.58 1.02
C ASN A 48 -3.22 5.58 1.38
N PRO A 49 -3.79 4.61 2.11
CA PRO A 49 -5.20 4.63 2.50
C PRO A 49 -5.62 5.89 3.29
N VAL A 50 -4.71 6.44 4.10
CA VAL A 50 -4.94 7.68 4.86
C VAL A 50 -4.70 8.90 3.98
N ALA A 51 -3.67 8.90 3.15
CA ALA A 51 -3.35 10.01 2.24
C ALA A 51 -4.46 10.23 1.19
N SER A 52 -5.02 9.15 0.65
CA SER A 52 -6.11 9.18 -0.33
C SER A 52 -7.51 9.29 0.32
N SER A 53 -7.57 9.60 1.62
CA SER A 53 -8.81 9.77 2.39
C SER A 53 -9.77 8.55 2.39
N VAL A 54 -9.26 7.34 2.16
CA VAL A 54 -10.06 6.10 2.23
C VAL A 54 -10.41 5.76 3.68
N ILE A 55 -9.49 6.07 4.60
CA ILE A 55 -9.67 5.91 6.04
C ILE A 55 -9.09 7.11 6.80
N ASN A 56 -9.49 7.26 8.06
CA ASN A 56 -8.87 8.21 8.99
C ASN A 56 -7.56 7.65 9.58
N ARG A 57 -6.72 8.53 10.15
CA ARG A 57 -5.39 8.18 10.69
C ARG A 57 -5.47 7.15 11.82
N ASP A 58 -6.45 7.30 12.70
CA ASP A 58 -6.73 6.40 13.82
C ASP A 58 -7.09 4.97 13.39
N GLN A 59 -7.55 4.79 12.15
CA GLN A 59 -7.95 3.49 11.60
C GLN A 59 -6.81 2.75 10.90
N LEU A 60 -5.63 3.37 10.77
CA LEU A 60 -4.53 2.84 9.95
C LEU A 60 -4.05 1.45 10.42
N LEU A 61 -3.98 1.26 11.73
CA LEU A 61 -3.54 -0.02 12.31
C LEU A 61 -4.54 -1.15 12.05
N ASP A 62 -5.84 -0.86 12.12
CA ASP A 62 -6.92 -1.83 11.98
C ASP A 62 -7.36 -2.05 10.52
N TYR A 63 -6.71 -1.38 9.57
CA TYR A 63 -7.08 -1.46 8.17
C TYR A 63 -6.72 -2.82 7.56
N LYS A 64 -7.72 -3.71 7.48
CA LYS A 64 -7.57 -5.10 7.02
C LYS A 64 -7.02 -5.28 5.60
N TRP A 65 -7.05 -4.24 4.77
CA TRP A 65 -6.53 -4.27 3.39
C TRP A 65 -5.10 -3.72 3.28
N SER A 66 -4.37 -3.71 4.40
CA SER A 66 -2.95 -3.35 4.47
C SER A 66 -2.17 -4.37 5.30
N SER A 67 -0.92 -4.60 4.93
CA SER A 67 0.02 -5.41 5.70
C SER A 67 0.66 -4.63 6.87
N TYR A 68 0.31 -3.37 7.09
CA TYR A 68 0.91 -2.51 8.13
C TYR A 68 0.89 -3.14 9.52
N SER A 69 -0.24 -3.73 9.94
CA SER A 69 -0.36 -4.42 11.23
C SER A 69 0.58 -5.63 11.36
N ALA A 70 0.93 -6.29 10.25
CA ALA A 70 1.87 -7.41 10.23
C ALA A 70 3.32 -6.94 10.44
N TYR A 71 3.67 -5.74 9.95
CA TYR A 71 4.96 -5.11 10.18
C TYR A 71 5.17 -4.74 11.65
N LEU A 72 4.10 -4.35 12.34
CA LEU A 72 4.15 -4.01 13.78
C LEU A 72 4.05 -5.22 14.71
N ALA A 73 3.87 -6.42 14.18
CA ALA A 73 3.69 -7.67 14.94
C ALA A 73 2.48 -7.65 15.90
N ILE A 74 1.50 -6.79 15.64
CA ILE A 74 0.29 -6.64 16.47
C ILE A 74 -0.71 -7.76 16.19
N ASN A 75 -0.73 -8.28 14.96
CA ASN A 75 -1.59 -9.41 14.57
C ASN A 75 -0.77 -10.66 14.26
N LYS A 76 -0.59 -11.54 15.27
CA LYS A 76 0.05 -12.87 15.11
C LYS A 76 -0.77 -13.83 14.22
N GLU A 77 -2.05 -13.55 14.03
CA GLU A 77 -2.96 -14.35 13.20
C GLU A 77 -3.01 -13.92 11.73
N ASN A 78 -2.21 -12.93 11.32
CA ASN A 78 -2.17 -12.51 9.92
C ASN A 78 -1.70 -13.67 9.04
N LYS A 79 -2.64 -14.34 8.35
CA LYS A 79 -2.39 -15.44 7.40
C LYS A 79 -1.76 -14.96 6.08
N ILE A 80 -1.24 -13.73 6.06
CA ILE A 80 -0.66 -13.12 4.87
C ILE A 80 0.74 -13.69 4.70
N VAL A 81 0.99 -14.33 3.56
CA VAL A 81 2.36 -14.70 3.16
C VAL A 81 3.08 -13.42 2.78
N LEU A 82 4.02 -13.00 3.63
CA LEU A 82 4.71 -11.72 3.53
C LEU A 82 6.15 -11.87 4.00
N ASP A 83 7.10 -11.43 3.17
CA ASP A 83 8.45 -11.11 3.64
C ASP A 83 8.48 -9.64 4.07
N LYS A 84 8.49 -9.42 5.37
CA LYS A 84 8.63 -8.10 5.99
C LYS A 84 10.05 -7.82 6.45
N GLU A 85 10.89 -8.84 6.56
CA GLU A 85 12.25 -8.72 7.11
C GLU A 85 13.16 -7.98 6.14
N THR A 86 12.91 -8.09 4.83
CA THR A 86 13.58 -7.27 3.80
C THR A 86 13.47 -5.77 4.09
N VAL A 87 12.39 -5.29 4.71
CA VAL A 87 12.26 -3.88 5.11
C VAL A 87 12.58 -3.66 6.59
N LEU A 88 12.11 -4.56 7.48
CA LEU A 88 12.29 -4.39 8.93
C LEU A 88 13.75 -4.51 9.38
N SER A 89 14.61 -5.19 8.62
CA SER A 89 16.05 -5.30 8.91
C SER A 89 16.78 -3.94 8.93
N PHE A 90 16.21 -2.90 8.30
CA PHE A 90 16.72 -1.53 8.36
C PHE A 90 16.39 -0.79 9.67
N PHE A 91 15.53 -1.36 10.52
CA PHE A 91 15.05 -0.75 11.76
C PHE A 91 15.44 -1.60 12.96
N LYS A 92 15.83 -0.96 14.08
CA LYS A 92 16.19 -1.72 15.29
C LYS A 92 14.97 -2.34 15.96
N THR A 93 13.81 -1.70 15.82
CA THR A 93 12.54 -2.15 16.41
C THR A 93 11.38 -1.85 15.48
N SER A 94 10.29 -2.61 15.60
CA SER A 94 9.03 -2.33 14.90
C SER A 94 8.47 -0.94 15.23
N LYS A 95 8.75 -0.44 16.45
CA LYS A 95 8.36 0.91 16.87
C LYS A 95 9.10 2.00 16.08
N GLN A 96 10.40 1.82 15.79
CA GLN A 96 11.13 2.76 14.94
C GLN A 96 10.56 2.79 13.52
N TYR A 97 10.14 1.63 13.00
CA TYR A 97 9.43 1.57 11.73
C TYR A 97 8.08 2.30 11.78
N GLU A 98 7.29 2.10 12.84
CA GLU A 98 6.05 2.84 13.06
C GLU A 98 6.28 4.36 13.07
N GLU A 99 7.24 4.84 13.86
CA GLU A 99 7.58 6.27 13.92
C GLU A 99 8.00 6.81 12.54
N PHE A 100 8.84 6.07 11.82
CA PHE A 100 9.22 6.38 10.44
C PHE A 100 8.00 6.46 9.53
N VAL A 101 7.06 5.52 9.61
CA VAL A 101 5.85 5.57 8.78
C VAL A 101 4.98 6.78 9.14
N LEU A 102 4.68 6.98 10.42
CA LEU A 102 3.75 8.01 10.87
C LEU A 102 4.24 9.45 10.60
N ASP A 103 5.56 9.66 10.49
CA ASP A 103 6.19 10.96 10.23
C ASP A 103 5.73 11.64 8.94
N GLN A 104 5.34 10.89 7.90
CA GLN A 104 4.99 11.47 6.58
C GLN A 104 3.49 11.44 6.24
N ILE A 105 2.63 11.11 7.20
CA ILE A 105 1.17 11.05 6.94
C ILE A 105 0.64 12.40 6.47
N ASP A 106 1.04 13.48 7.14
CA ASP A 106 0.54 14.82 6.84
C ASP A 106 1.12 15.36 5.53
N TYR A 107 2.37 15.04 5.22
CA TYR A 107 2.97 15.31 3.92
C TYR A 107 2.24 14.58 2.79
N GLY A 108 1.94 13.28 2.97
CA GLY A 108 1.18 12.49 1.99
C GLY A 108 -0.20 13.10 1.68
N LYS A 109 -0.94 13.52 2.71
CA LYS A 109 -2.22 14.24 2.53
C LYS A 109 -2.06 15.56 1.78
N LYS A 110 -1.02 16.33 2.08
CA LYS A 110 -0.74 17.60 1.41
C LYS A 110 -0.38 17.37 -0.06
N TYR A 111 0.44 16.36 -0.34
CA TYR A 111 0.84 16.00 -1.70
C TYR A 111 -0.35 15.62 -2.59
N GLU A 112 -1.25 14.75 -2.09
CA GLU A 112 -2.46 14.39 -2.85
C GLU A 112 -3.35 15.61 -3.14
N LYS A 113 -3.53 16.52 -2.17
CA LYS A 113 -4.24 17.79 -2.42
C LYS A 113 -3.58 18.62 -3.53
N ILE A 114 -2.25 18.74 -3.52
CA ILE A 114 -1.51 19.48 -4.54
C ILE A 114 -1.68 18.83 -5.92
N LYS A 115 -1.58 17.50 -6.00
CA LYS A 115 -1.75 16.75 -7.26
C LYS A 115 -3.12 17.01 -7.89
N HIS A 116 -4.18 17.08 -7.09
CA HIS A 116 -5.52 17.43 -7.57
C HIS A 116 -5.68 18.89 -8.00
N LEU A 117 -4.87 19.80 -7.45
CA LEU A 117 -4.87 21.22 -7.83
C LEU A 117 -4.08 21.49 -9.12
N ILE A 118 -3.11 20.64 -9.47
CA ILE A 118 -2.20 20.88 -10.58
C ILE A 118 -2.82 20.56 -11.96
N LEU A 119 -3.99 19.90 -12.04
CA LEU A 119 -4.71 19.62 -13.30
C LEU A 119 -3.78 19.18 -14.44
N GLU A 120 -3.50 17.87 -14.51
CA GLU A 120 -3.22 17.24 -15.82
C GLU A 120 -4.54 16.99 -16.56
#